data_AF-A0AAU0P985-F1
#
_entry.id   AF-A0AAU0P985-F1
#
_cell.length_a   1.000
_cell.length_b   1.000
_cell.length_c   1.000
_cell.angle_alpha   90.00
_cell.angle_beta   90.00
_cell.angle_gamma   90.00
#
_symmetry.space_group_name_H-M   'P 1'
#
loop_
_entity.id
_entity.type
_entity.pdbx_description
1 polymer ?
#
loop_
_entity_poly.entity_id
_entity_poly.type
_entity_poly.pdbx_seq_one_letter_code
_entity_poly.pdbx_strand_id
1 'polypeptide(L)'
;MHFVLTHQLFKVEFEHNKDTLKALLKMADIKDVTNFVFFVSNSVDNLIKKNSENIDEKYIEKSVGIFENRAKDEKIFKKFESIREIIKNSTNQGNI
;
A
#
# COMPACT_ATOMS: atom_id res chain seq x y z
N MET A 1 -15.23 -15.65 10.98
CA MET A 1 -13.92 -15.03 10.69
C MET A 1 -13.33 -15.62 9.43
N HIS A 2 -12.68 -14.79 8.60
CA HIS A 2 -12.08 -15.19 7.32
C HIS A 2 -10.57 -15.00 7.35
N PHE A 3 -9.82 -15.98 6.84
CA PHE A 3 -8.36 -15.96 6.75
C PHE A 3 -7.91 -16.14 5.31
N VAL A 4 -6.80 -15.50 4.94
CA VAL A 4 -6.14 -15.73 3.65
C VAL A 4 -4.77 -16.33 3.93
N LEU A 5 -4.58 -17.58 3.54
CA LEU A 5 -3.33 -18.29 3.66
C LEU A 5 -2.48 -18.00 2.41
N THR A 6 -1.19 -17.76 2.62
CA THR A 6 -0.25 -17.48 1.53
C THR A 6 0.15 -18.74 0.76
N HIS A 7 0.15 -19.90 1.43
CA HIS A 7 0.62 -21.15 0.84
C HIS A 7 -0.36 -22.31 1.10
N GLN A 8 -0.48 -23.20 0.10
CA GLN A 8 -1.35 -24.38 0.15
C GLN A 8 -1.01 -25.34 1.30
N LEU A 9 0.28 -25.45 1.66
CA LEU A 9 0.72 -26.36 2.73
C LEU A 9 0.14 -26.00 4.11
N PHE A 10 -0.19 -24.73 4.34
CA PHE A 10 -0.79 -24.29 5.61
C PHE A 10 -2.25 -24.72 5.77
N LYS A 11 -2.90 -25.28 4.73
CA LYS A 11 -4.29 -25.73 4.82
C LYS A 11 -4.50 -26.78 5.91
N VAL A 12 -3.65 -27.80 5.92
CA VAL A 12 -3.78 -28.94 6.83
C VAL A 12 -3.53 -28.50 8.27
N GLU A 13 -2.46 -27.73 8.48
CA GLU A 13 -2.13 -27.15 9.79
C GLU A 13 -3.25 -26.22 10.30
N PHE A 14 -3.80 -25.36 9.44
CA PHE A 14 -4.89 -24.48 9.81
C PHE A 14 -6.16 -25.26 10.20
N GLU A 15 -6.50 -26.32 9.47
CA GLU A 15 -7.63 -27.20 9.81
C GLU A 15 -7.45 -27.85 11.19
N HIS A 16 -6.27 -28.40 11.48
CA HIS A 16 -5.99 -28.99 12.80
C HIS A 16 -6.10 -27.98 13.94
N ASN A 17 -5.73 -26.72 13.70
CA ASN A 17 -5.71 -25.68 14.74
C ASN A 17 -7.07 -25.02 14.97
N LYS A 18 -8.12 -25.29 14.18
CA LYS A 18 -9.43 -24.62 14.29
C LYS A 18 -10.06 -24.75 15.67
N ASP A 19 -10.00 -25.92 16.29
CA ASP A 19 -10.65 -26.14 17.59
C ASP A 19 -9.89 -25.47 18.72
N THR A 20 -8.56 -25.42 18.64
CA THR A 20 -7.74 -24.61 19.55
C THR A 20 -8.06 -23.12 19.40
N LEU A 21 -8.21 -22.61 18.18
CA LEU A 21 -8.62 -21.22 17.94
C LEU A 21 -9.99 -20.90 18.55
N LYS A 22 -10.98 -21.80 18.40
CA LYS A 22 -12.29 -21.64 19.05
C LYS A 22 -12.18 -21.58 20.58
N ALA A 23 -11.37 -22.47 21.16
CA ALA A 23 -11.17 -22.51 22.62
C ALA A 23 -10.54 -21.21 23.12
N LEU A 24 -9.52 -20.70 22.42
CA LEU A 24 -8.86 -19.44 22.75
C LEU A 24 -9.80 -18.23 22.64
N LEU A 25 -10.62 -18.15 21.59
CA LEU A 25 -11.61 -17.08 21.46
C LEU A 25 -12.65 -17.10 22.59
N LYS A 26 -13.10 -18.30 22.99
CA LYS A 26 -14.00 -18.46 24.12
C LYS A 26 -13.36 -18.00 25.44
N MET A 27 -12.08 -18.30 25.65
CA MET A 27 -11.32 -17.80 26.82
C MET A 27 -11.17 -16.27 26.80
N ALA A 28 -11.08 -15.66 25.62
CA ALA A 28 -10.99 -14.21 25.44
C ALA A 28 -12.34 -13.48 25.45
N ASP A 29 -13.43 -14.18 25.78
CA ASP A 29 -14.82 -13.68 25.78
C ASP A 29 -15.32 -13.14 24.41
N ILE A 30 -14.72 -13.61 23.32
CA ILE A 30 -15.15 -13.27 21.94
C ILE A 30 -16.16 -14.32 21.49
N LYS A 31 -17.45 -14.00 21.59
CA LYS A 31 -18.57 -14.94 21.34
C LYS A 31 -19.16 -14.87 19.93
N ASP A 32 -18.84 -13.83 19.17
CA ASP A 32 -19.49 -13.54 17.87
C ASP A 32 -18.85 -14.28 16.68
N VAL A 33 -18.02 -15.29 16.94
CA VAL A 33 -17.35 -16.07 15.90
C VAL A 33 -17.95 -17.46 15.81
N THR A 34 -18.87 -17.63 14.86
CA THR A 34 -19.57 -18.91 14.63
C THR A 34 -18.81 -19.86 13.70
N ASN A 35 -18.01 -19.33 12.78
CA ASN A 35 -17.29 -20.14 11.79
C ASN A 35 -15.93 -19.54 11.39
N PHE A 36 -15.01 -20.43 11.03
CA PHE A 36 -13.69 -20.13 10.49
C PHE A 36 -13.64 -20.57 9.03
N VAL A 37 -13.46 -19.63 8.13
CA VAL A 37 -13.31 -19.87 6.70
C VAL A 37 -11.93 -19.39 6.29
N PHE A 38 -11.25 -20.10 5.40
CA PHE A 38 -10.00 -19.63 4.82
C PHE A 38 -9.95 -19.81 3.31
N PHE A 39 -9.14 -19.00 2.67
CA PHE A 39 -8.81 -19.07 1.25
C PHE A 39 -7.30 -19.20 1.10
N VAL A 40 -6.83 -19.93 0.09
CA VAL A 40 -5.41 -19.88 -0.28
C VAL A 40 -5.25 -18.90 -1.41
N SER A 41 -4.42 -17.89 -1.20
CA SER A 41 -4.09 -16.94 -2.24
C SER A 41 -3.21 -17.63 -3.29
N ASN A 42 -3.61 -17.53 -4.55
CA ASN A 42 -2.75 -17.86 -5.70
C ASN A 42 -1.85 -16.68 -6.08
N SER A 43 -1.77 -15.64 -5.25
CA SER A 43 -0.75 -14.61 -5.43
C SER A 43 0.59 -15.32 -5.40
N VAL A 44 1.25 -15.43 -6.56
CA VAL A 44 2.67 -15.78 -6.65
C VAL A 44 3.31 -14.82 -5.68
N ASP A 45 3.76 -15.36 -4.56
CA ASP A 45 4.35 -14.58 -3.50
C ASP A 45 5.38 -13.66 -4.19
N ASN A 46 5.23 -12.35 -3.99
CA ASN A 46 6.22 -11.34 -4.39
C ASN A 46 7.54 -11.55 -3.60
N LEU A 47 7.86 -12.77 -3.18
CA LEU A 47 9.13 -13.21 -2.61
C LEU A 47 10.25 -13.18 -3.65
N ILE A 48 9.94 -13.14 -4.95
CA ILE A 48 10.94 -12.76 -5.99
C ILE A 48 11.31 -11.27 -5.89
N LYS A 49 10.44 -10.38 -5.37
CA LYS A 49 10.76 -8.96 -5.18
C LYS A 49 11.56 -8.65 -3.91
N LYS A 50 11.73 -9.60 -2.98
CA LYS A 50 12.48 -9.34 -1.72
C LYS A 50 13.98 -9.64 -1.81
N ASN A 51 14.44 -10.32 -2.85
CA ASN A 51 15.88 -10.61 -3.05
C ASN A 51 16.54 -9.69 -4.09
N SER A 52 15.87 -8.63 -4.55
CA SER A 52 16.52 -7.54 -5.28
C SER A 52 16.92 -6.43 -4.31
N GLU A 53 17.90 -6.70 -3.45
CA GLU A 53 18.73 -5.62 -2.93
C GLU A 53 19.42 -4.97 -4.15
N ASN A 54 19.17 -3.68 -4.35
CA ASN A 54 19.68 -2.78 -5.41
C ASN A 54 18.89 -2.65 -6.72
N ILE A 55 17.59 -2.29 -6.64
CA ILE A 55 17.04 -1.29 -7.60
C ILE A 55 16.11 -0.36 -6.81
N ASP A 56 16.70 0.70 -6.25
CA ASP A 56 15.96 1.84 -5.72
C ASP A 56 15.49 2.73 -6.88
N GLU A 57 14.77 2.15 -7.86
CA GLU A 57 14.06 2.93 -8.87
C GLU A 57 12.59 3.02 -8.47
N LYS A 58 12.37 3.57 -7.28
CA LYS A 58 11.09 4.21 -6.99
C LYS A 58 10.94 5.30 -8.05
N TYR A 59 9.89 5.25 -8.87
CA TYR A 59 9.61 6.34 -9.80
C TYR A 59 9.55 7.65 -9.00
N ILE A 60 10.58 8.48 -9.14
CA ILE A 60 10.62 9.80 -8.51
C ILE A 60 9.71 10.66 -9.38
N GLU A 61 8.47 10.81 -8.95
CA GLU A 61 7.53 11.72 -9.61
C GLU A 61 8.05 13.15 -9.48
N LYS A 62 8.68 13.65 -10.55
CA LYS A 62 9.12 15.04 -10.65
C LYS A 62 7.98 15.86 -11.24
N SER A 63 7.42 16.75 -10.42
CA SER A 63 6.52 17.79 -10.94
C SER A 63 7.33 18.79 -11.76
N VAL A 64 6.92 19.04 -13.01
CA VAL A 64 7.63 19.97 -13.94
C VAL A 64 6.94 21.33 -14.08
N GLY A 65 5.83 21.55 -13.35
CA GLY A 65 5.13 22.85 -13.34
C GLY A 65 4.51 23.25 -14.69
N ILE A 66 4.24 22.28 -15.56
CA ILE A 66 3.63 22.50 -16.88
C ILE A 66 2.11 22.39 -16.74
N PHE A 67 1.45 23.54 -16.62
CA PHE A 67 -0.01 23.66 -16.60
C PHE A 67 -0.44 25.04 -17.10
N GLU A 68 -1.64 25.15 -17.66
CA GLU A 68 -2.24 26.43 -18.04
C GLU A 68 -2.96 27.07 -16.87
N ASN A 69 -2.73 28.36 -16.64
CA ASN A 69 -3.42 29.14 -15.62
C ASN A 69 -4.53 29.97 -16.26
N ARG A 70 -5.77 29.48 -16.13
CA ARG A 70 -6.98 30.13 -16.69
C ARG A 70 -7.79 30.90 -15.64
N ALA A 71 -7.20 31.16 -14.47
CA ALA A 71 -7.90 31.87 -13.40
C ALA A 71 -8.20 33.33 -13.80
N LYS A 72 -9.45 33.75 -13.65
CA LYS A 72 -9.89 35.12 -13.94
C LYS A 72 -9.61 36.10 -12.79
N ASP A 73 -9.52 35.59 -11.56
CA ASP A 73 -9.19 36.37 -10.37
C ASP A 73 -7.66 36.57 -10.29
N GLU A 74 -7.22 37.82 -10.21
CA GLU A 74 -5.81 38.21 -10.15
C GLU A 74 -5.06 37.59 -8.95
N LYS A 75 -5.69 37.51 -7.78
CA LYS A 75 -5.05 36.95 -6.58
C LYS A 75 -4.83 35.45 -6.74
N ILE A 76 -5.79 34.77 -7.35
CA ILE A 76 -5.69 33.32 -7.61
C ILE A 76 -4.66 33.06 -8.71
N PHE A 77 -4.68 33.87 -9.77
CA PHE A 77 -3.70 33.79 -10.85
C PHE A 77 -2.27 33.90 -10.33
N LYS A 78 -1.98 34.91 -9.50
CA LYS A 78 -0.66 35.10 -8.89
C LYS A 78 -0.22 33.92 -8.02
N LYS A 79 -1.14 33.30 -7.28
CA LYS A 79 -0.82 32.11 -6.47
C LYS A 79 -0.38 30.94 -7.35
N PHE A 80 -1.08 30.66 -8.45
CA PHE A 80 -0.70 29.60 -9.37
C PHE A 80 0.69 29.84 -9.99
N GLU A 81 1.01 31.07 -10.38
CA GLU A 81 2.34 31.38 -10.90
C GLU A 81 3.43 31.26 -9.83
N SER A 82 3.16 31.64 -8.58
CA SER A 82 4.12 31.43 -7.48
C SER A 82 4.41 29.95 -7.22
N ILE A 83 3.38 29.09 -7.33
CA ILE A 83 3.55 27.63 -7.22
C ILE A 83 4.39 27.10 -8.39
N ARG A 84 4.17 27.62 -9.60
CA ARG A 84 4.97 27.26 -10.78
C ARG A 84 6.45 27.58 -10.58
N GLU A 85 6.76 28.75 -10.03
CA GLU A 85 8.14 29.17 -9.73
C GLU A 85 8.80 28.25 -8.70
N ILE A 86 8.09 27.90 -7.62
CA ILE A 86 8.59 26.97 -6.59
C ILE A 86 8.95 25.61 -7.21
N ILE A 87 8.09 25.07 -8.08
CA ILE A 87 8.31 23.78 -8.76
C ILE A 87 9.50 23.84 -9.74
N LYS A 88 9.65 24.94 -10.49
CA LYS A 88 10.80 25.13 -11.40
C LYS A 88 12.12 25.20 -10.62
N ASN A 89 12.13 25.92 -9.51
CA ASN A 89 13.33 26.10 -8.70
C ASN A 89 13.75 24.82 -7.98
N SER A 90 12.80 24.02 -7.50
CA SER A 90 13.10 22.72 -6.87
C SER A 90 13.67 21.70 -7.87
N THR A 91 13.29 21.79 -9.15
CA THR A 91 13.78 20.88 -10.19
C THR A 91 15.22 21.21 -10.63
N ASN A 92 15.63 22.49 -10.59
CA ASN A 92 16.97 22.94 -11.00
C ASN A 92 18.09 22.68 -9.99
N GLN A 93 17.78 22.30 -8.75
CA GLN A 93 18.79 22.00 -7.71
C GLN A 93 19.43 20.60 -7.87
N GLY A 94 18.98 19.79 -8.82
CA GLY A 94 19.52 18.45 -9.10
C GLY A 94 20.58 18.37 -10.21
N ASN A 95 21.09 19.51 -10.70
CA ASN A 95 22.13 19.60 -11.74
C ASN A 95 23.43 20.23 -11.22
N ILE A 96 23.97 19.72 -10.11
CA ILE A 96 25.37 19.93 -9.67
C ILE A 96 25.93 18.58 -9.24
#